data_AF-A0ABD3VKZ7-F1
#
_entry.id   AF-A0ABD3VKZ7-F1
#
_cell.length_a   1.000
_cell.length_b   1.000
_cell.length_c   1.000
_cell.angle_alpha   90.00
_cell.angle_beta   90.00
_cell.angle_gamma   90.00
#
_symmetry.space_group_name_H-M   'P 1'
#
loop_
_entity.id
_entity.type
_entity.pdbx_description
1 polymer ?
#
loop_
_entity_poly.entity_id
_entity_poly.type
_entity_poly.pdbx_seq_one_letter_code
_entity_poly.pdbx_strand_id
1 'polypeptide(L)' 'MQFTLNSLESLARLCNNFPSLDAHFADNASMMRRKGIFPYEYLTDFSRLNETSLPPREELYSMLTDEHITDS' A
#
# COMPACT_ATOMS: atom_id res chain seq x y z
N MET A 1 -21.78 -12.95 11.85
CA MET A 1 -20.72 -12.56 10.89
C MET A 1 -19.76 -11.64 11.61
N GLN A 2 -18.65 -12.17 12.14
CA GLN A 2 -17.62 -11.36 12.82
C GLN A 2 -16.64 -10.87 11.76
N PHE A 3 -16.79 -9.63 11.32
CA PHE A 3 -15.78 -8.94 10.54
C PHE A 3 -14.60 -8.58 11.48
N THR A 4 -13.73 -9.57 11.67
CA THR A 4 -12.32 -9.56 12.16
C THR A 4 -11.84 -8.45 13.11
N LEU A 5 -11.46 -8.84 14.33
CA LEU A 5 -10.81 -8.04 15.39
C LEU A 5 -9.32 -7.69 15.14
N ASN A 6 -8.74 -8.07 14.00
CA ASN A 6 -7.28 -7.98 13.77
C ASN A 6 -6.94 -6.99 12.65
N SER A 7 -5.74 -6.39 12.72
CA SER A 7 -5.25 -5.47 11.69
C SER A 7 -5.09 -6.18 10.34
N LEU A 8 -5.35 -5.45 9.25
CA LEU A 8 -5.11 -5.91 7.87
C LEU A 8 -3.69 -6.49 7.67
N GLU A 9 -2.71 -5.92 8.35
CA GLU A 9 -1.32 -6.38 8.36
C GLU A 9 -1.19 -7.82 8.92
N SER A 10 -1.93 -8.14 9.97
CA SER A 10 -1.95 -9.48 10.57
C SER A 10 -2.58 -10.50 9.62
N LEU A 11 -3.61 -10.09 8.88
CA LEU A 11 -4.24 -10.95 7.87
C LEU A 11 -3.35 -11.17 6.65
N ALA A 12 -2.68 -10.12 6.17
CA ALA A 12 -1.74 -10.22 5.05
C ALA A 12 -0.61 -11.21 5.34
N ARG A 13 -0.10 -11.24 6.57
CA ARG A 13 0.94 -12.19 7.02
C ARG A 13 0.48 -13.65 7.08
N LEU A 14 -0.82 -13.92 7.18
CA LEU A 14 -1.34 -15.29 7.15
C LEU A 14 -1.38 -15.87 5.73
N CYS A 15 -1.37 -15.01 4.71
CA CYS A 15 -1.27 -15.41 3.32
C CYS A 15 0.21 -15.55 2.93
N ASN A 16 0.73 -16.79 2.92
CA ASN A 16 2.14 -17.07 2.61
C ASN A 16 2.39 -17.52 1.16
N ASN A 17 1.33 -17.81 0.40
CA ASN A 17 1.42 -18.39 -0.93
C ASN A 17 0.70 -17.50 -1.95
N PHE A 18 1.45 -17.01 -2.94
CA PHE A 18 0.95 -16.17 -4.03
C PHE A 18 1.52 -16.67 -5.36
N PRO A 19 0.97 -17.76 -5.94
CA PRO A 19 1.55 -18.43 -7.09
C PRO A 19 1.70 -17.52 -8.30
N SER A 20 0.67 -16.70 -8.56
CA SER A 20 0.67 -15.75 -9.67
C SER A 20 1.66 -14.60 -9.44
N LEU A 21 1.84 -14.19 -8.18
CA LEU A 21 2.79 -13.13 -7.85
C LEU A 21 4.23 -13.62 -8.02
N ASP A 22 4.51 -14.83 -7.55
CA ASP A 22 5.85 -15.43 -7.65
C ASP A 22 6.21 -15.75 -9.11
N ALA A 23 5.22 -16.12 -9.93
CA ALA A 23 5.43 -16.38 -11.35
C ALA A 23 5.81 -15.12 -12.16
N HIS A 24 5.23 -13.96 -11.83
CA HIS A 24 5.41 -12.73 -12.60
C HIS A 24 6.38 -11.73 -11.97
N PHE A 25 6.62 -11.83 -10.66
CA PHE A 25 7.34 -10.82 -9.88
C PHE A 25 8.32 -11.44 -8.87
N ALA A 26 8.91 -12.60 -9.18
CA ALA A 26 9.84 -13.32 -8.30
C ALA A 26 10.90 -12.41 -7.62
N ASP A 27 11.51 -11.51 -8.37
CA ASP A 27 12.57 -10.61 -7.89
C ASP A 27 12.08 -9.59 -6.85
N ASN A 28 10.80 -9.19 -6.93
CA ASN A 28 10.18 -8.17 -6.07
C ASN A 28 9.02 -8.72 -5.23
N ALA A 29 8.86 -10.04 -5.16
CA ALA A 29 7.74 -10.68 -4.50
C ALA A 29 7.68 -10.30 -3.01
N SER A 30 8.84 -10.15 -2.36
CA SER A 30 8.94 -9.74 -0.96
C SER A 30 8.42 -8.32 -0.71
N MET A 31 8.52 -7.41 -1.69
CA MET A 31 7.98 -6.06 -1.62
C MET A 31 6.48 -6.06 -1.90
N MET A 32 6.04 -6.81 -2.93
CA MET A 32 4.63 -6.87 -3.34
C MET A 32 3.73 -7.57 -2.33
N ARG A 33 4.29 -8.44 -1.48
CA ARG A 33 3.57 -9.10 -0.37
C ARG A 33 3.33 -8.15 0.82
N ARG A 34 4.01 -7.01 0.90
CA ARG A 34 3.83 -6.05 1.99
C ARG A 34 2.61 -5.17 1.71
N LYS A 35 1.95 -4.74 2.79
CA LYS A 35 0.91 -3.71 2.69
C LYS A 35 1.54 -2.42 2.16
N GLY A 36 1.04 -1.91 1.04
CA GLY A 36 1.39 -0.59 0.54
C GLY A 36 0.74 0.54 1.34
N ILE A 37 1.28 1.75 1.21
CA ILE A 37 0.66 2.98 1.73
C ILE A 37 -0.29 3.50 0.64
N PHE A 38 -1.57 3.68 0.99
CA PHE A 38 -2.54 4.27 0.08
C PHE A 38 -2.68 5.78 0.37
N PRO A 39 -2.43 6.66 -0.60
CA PRO A 39 -2.32 8.08 -0.33
C PRO A 39 -3.68 8.78 -0.44
N TYR A 40 -4.46 8.71 0.64
CA TYR A 40 -5.84 9.25 0.69
C TYR A 40 -5.89 10.76 0.42
N GLU A 41 -4.95 11.52 0.99
CA GLU A 41 -4.91 12.98 0.86
C GLU A 41 -4.47 13.44 -0.52
N TYR A 42 -3.58 12.67 -1.15
CA TYR A 42 -3.14 12.96 -2.52
C TYR A 42 -4.28 12.68 -3.50
N LEU A 43 -5.07 11.61 -3.34
CA LEU A 43 -6.12 11.21 -4.28
C LEU A 43 -7.42 12.03 -4.13
N THR A 44 -7.33 13.33 -4.39
CA THR A 44 -8.49 14.24 -4.35
C THR A 44 -9.37 14.17 -5.60
N ASP A 45 -8.82 13.75 -6.73
CA ASP A 45 -9.51 13.70 -8.03
C ASP A 45 -9.12 12.46 -8.81
N PHE A 46 -10.05 11.90 -9.59
CA PHE A 46 -9.80 10.74 -10.45
C PHE A 46 -8.72 11.00 -11.52
N SER A 47 -8.48 12.25 -11.88
CA SER A 47 -7.41 12.64 -12.78
C SER A 47 -6.03 12.19 -12.28
N ARG A 48 -5.82 12.16 -10.96
CA ARG A 48 -4.56 11.70 -10.35
C ARG A 48 -4.32 10.20 -10.51
N LEU A 49 -5.37 9.41 -10.76
CA LEU A 49 -5.23 7.99 -11.09
C LEU A 49 -4.76 7.75 -12.53
N ASN A 50 -4.89 8.75 -13.40
CA ASN A 50 -4.39 8.70 -14.77
C ASN A 50 -2.93 9.20 -14.88
N GLU A 51 -2.37 9.75 -13.79
CA GLU A 51 -0.97 10.14 -13.74
C GLU A 51 -0.09 8.87 -13.79
N THR A 52 0.93 8.90 -14.64
CA THR A 52 1.85 7.76 -14.85
C THR A 52 3.08 7.82 -13.94
N SER A 53 3.30 8.97 -13.31
CA SER A 53 4.39 9.20 -12.37
C SER A 53 3.91 9.03 -10.93
N LEU A 54 4.79 8.48 -10.09
CA LEU A 54 4.55 8.44 -8.65
C LEU A 54 4.60 9.86 -8.07
N PRO A 55 3.69 10.25 -7.17
CA PRO A 55 3.78 11.53 -6.49
C PRO A 55 5.07 11.67 -5.68
N PRO A 56 5.60 12.90 -5.54
CA PRO A 56 6.72 13.17 -4.66
C PRO A 56 6.32 12.94 -3.19
N ARG A 57 7.30 12.64 -2.33
CA ARG A 57 7.05 12.36 -0.89
C ARG A 57 6.37 13.52 -0.16
N GLU A 58 6.62 14.76 -0.58
CA GLU A 58 6.03 15.96 0.01
C GLU A 58 4.51 16.01 -0.18
N GLU A 59 3.99 15.41 -1.25
CA GLU A 59 2.55 15.31 -1.51
C GLU A 59 1.88 14.16 -0.75
N LEU A 60 2.67 13.30 -0.12
CA LEU A 60 2.22 12.18 0.68
C LEU A 60 2.19 12.57 2.16
N TYR A 61 1.30 13.50 2.48
CA TYR A 61 1.00 13.94 3.84
C TYR A 61 -0.18 13.15 4.42
N SER A 62 -0.08 12.75 5.69
CA SER A 62 -1.18 12.11 6.41
C SER A 62 -1.78 13.08 7.42
N MET A 63 -2.95 13.66 7.12
CA MET A 63 -3.67 14.52 8.07
C MET A 63 -4.05 13.79 9.37
N LEU A 64 -4.15 12.45 9.35
CA LEU A 64 -4.48 11.65 10.52
C LEU A 64 -3.33 11.61 11.54
N THR A 65 -2.08 11.61 11.06
CA THR A 65 -0.87 11.54 11.88
C THR A 65 -0.11 12.85 11.93
N ASP A 66 -0.54 13.85 11.15
CA ASP A 66 0.09 15.17 10.99
C ASP A 66 1.58 15.07 10.58
N GLU A 67 1.90 14.05 9.78
CA GLU A 67 3.27 13.67 9.41
C GLU A 67 3.38 13.29 7.93
N HIS A 68 4.53 13.56 7.33
CA HIS A 68 4.90 13.05 6.00
C HIS A 68 5.34 11.59 6.07
N ILE A 69 5.25 10.89 4.94
CA ILE A 69 5.78 9.52 4.86
C ILE A 69 7.28 9.48 5.18
N THR A 70 7.67 8.49 5.98
CA THR A 70 9.07 8.17 6.29
C THR A 70 9.48 6.90 5.54
N ASP A 71 10.75 6.83 5.16
CA ASP A 71 11.33 5.59 4.64
C ASP A 71 11.54 4.64 5.84
N SER A 72 10.84 3.50 5.84
CA SER A 72 10.85 2.50 6.93
C SER A 72 11.92 1.43 6.74
#